data_AF-A0A4Q4CJG0-F1
#
_entry.id   AF-A0A4Q4CJG0-F1
#
_cell.length_a   1.000
_cell.length_b   1.000
_cell.length_c   1.000
_cell.angle_alpha   90.00
_cell.angle_beta   90.00
_cell.angle_gamma   90.00
#
_symmetry.space_group_name_H-M   'P 1'
#
loop_
_entity.id
_entity.type
_entity.pdbx_description
1 polymer ?
#
loop_
_entity_poly.entity_id
_entity_poly.type
_entity_poly.pdbx_seq_one_letter_code
_entity_poly.pdbx_strand_id
1 'polypeptide(L)'
;LGIDSIEALFEFTTAVGRGAGIIRLSPASKDGAETGGEAMQAWLLSTTLDSLAGHEEKIGANRPTGAAYSRNFGGDNWADMRARASAYADREPAVLVIGAAQAGLSIAARLNQLGVDTLVVEQWPRIGDSWRRRYHSLALHNSIHLNHLPYMEFPPTWPKYIPKDMLGNWFEFYADAMEINCWTDTEFVSGAWDEAAQCWTAVVRRGDGTERTLRPRHLVFANGVSSYPMIPELSGLADFQGTVIHSEGFDSGADWTGKRALILGTGSSANDIALDLHSHGVQTTLIQRGSTTVVSIDPSARLNEAIWDEGGALADCDLIVASATPPLILKGYKAVARRMVELDREIIDGLKRIGFKHDMGEDEAGHQMKYFRRGGGYNLDAGSSALMIKGELGLLPYEQIERFAAEGALLKDGTVVPADLIVLATGYF
;
A
#
# COMPACT_ATOMS: atom_id res chain seq x y z
N LEU A 1 -0.41 -11.61 22.20
CA LEU A 1 -1.66 -12.41 22.34
C LEU A 1 -2.01 -12.82 23.77
N GLY A 2 -1.15 -12.51 24.76
CA GLY A 2 -1.44 -12.73 26.18
C GLY A 2 -1.42 -14.21 26.61
N ILE A 3 -0.74 -15.07 25.85
CA ILE A 3 -0.61 -16.49 26.14
C ILE A 3 0.86 -16.72 26.46
N ASP A 4 1.14 -17.19 27.68
CA ASP A 4 2.50 -17.56 28.06
C ASP A 4 2.96 -18.76 27.22
N SER A 5 4.06 -18.59 26.50
CA SER A 5 4.48 -19.53 25.47
C SER A 5 5.98 -19.55 25.31
N ILE A 6 6.52 -20.75 25.03
CA ILE A 6 7.82 -20.89 24.38
C ILE A 6 7.59 -20.66 22.88
N GLU A 7 8.26 -19.66 22.32
CA GLU A 7 8.28 -19.38 20.88
C GLU A 7 9.60 -19.86 20.29
N ALA A 8 9.54 -20.56 19.17
CA ALA A 8 10.72 -20.98 18.43
C ALA A 8 10.51 -20.82 16.92
N LEU A 9 11.53 -20.26 16.26
CA LEU A 9 11.69 -20.29 14.81
C LEU A 9 12.55 -21.50 14.44
N PHE A 10 12.21 -22.17 13.36
CA PHE A 10 12.95 -23.34 12.90
C PHE A 10 12.98 -23.41 11.37
N GLU A 11 14.02 -24.00 10.83
CA GLU A 11 14.13 -24.34 9.41
C GLU A 11 13.97 -25.85 9.23
N PHE A 12 13.46 -26.26 8.07
CA PHE A 12 13.30 -27.66 7.73
C PHE A 12 13.50 -27.89 6.22
N THR A 13 13.80 -29.13 5.86
CA THR A 13 13.89 -29.56 4.46
C THR A 13 12.94 -30.73 4.25
N THR A 14 12.22 -30.69 3.13
CA THR A 14 11.30 -31.74 2.67
C THR A 14 11.75 -32.27 1.32
N ALA A 15 11.05 -33.29 0.80
CA ALA A 15 11.25 -33.72 -0.58
C ALA A 15 10.89 -32.65 -1.63
N VAL A 16 10.10 -31.63 -1.26
CA VAL A 16 9.63 -30.56 -2.16
C VAL A 16 10.56 -29.33 -2.12
N GLY A 17 11.26 -29.09 -1.02
CA GLY A 17 12.10 -27.91 -0.84
C GLY A 17 12.41 -27.58 0.61
N ARG A 18 13.11 -26.45 0.81
CA ARG A 18 13.44 -25.90 2.13
C ARG A 18 12.40 -24.87 2.55
N GLY A 19 12.05 -24.89 3.84
CA GLY A 19 11.14 -23.94 4.43
C GLY A 19 11.55 -23.52 5.84
N ALA A 20 10.84 -22.54 6.34
CA ALA A 20 10.94 -22.05 7.71
C ALA A 20 9.57 -22.16 8.39
N GLY A 21 9.58 -22.16 9.71
CA GLY A 21 8.37 -22.22 10.49
C GLY A 21 8.53 -21.60 11.85
N ILE A 22 7.40 -21.36 12.46
CA ILE A 22 7.28 -20.87 13.82
C ILE A 22 6.33 -21.78 14.59
N ILE A 23 6.73 -22.11 15.81
CA ILE A 23 5.93 -22.87 16.75
C ILE A 23 5.80 -22.09 18.06
N ARG A 24 4.59 -22.09 18.62
CA ARG A 24 4.32 -21.58 19.97
C ARG A 24 3.74 -22.70 20.82
N LEU A 25 4.44 -22.99 21.92
CA LEU A 25 4.14 -24.06 22.85
C LEU A 25 3.70 -23.48 24.19
N SER A 26 2.64 -24.02 24.78
CA SER A 26 2.24 -23.73 26.17
C SER A 26 2.14 -25.05 26.95
N PRO A 27 2.20 -25.03 28.30
CA PRO A 27 1.94 -26.23 29.09
C PRO A 27 0.60 -26.85 28.72
N ALA A 28 0.58 -28.18 28.52
CA ALA A 28 -0.63 -28.90 28.20
C ALA A 28 -1.60 -28.86 29.39
N SER A 29 -2.84 -28.43 29.13
CA SER A 29 -3.93 -28.58 30.09
C SER A 29 -4.83 -29.74 29.66
N LYS A 30 -5.06 -30.72 30.53
CA LYS A 30 -6.17 -31.67 30.37
C LYS A 30 -7.31 -31.23 31.28
N ASP A 31 -8.48 -30.96 30.72
CA ASP A 31 -9.71 -30.62 31.46
C ASP A 31 -9.53 -29.49 32.51
N GLY A 32 -8.72 -28.48 32.20
CA GLY A 32 -8.47 -27.35 33.09
C GLY A 32 -7.55 -27.64 34.29
N ALA A 33 -6.99 -28.86 34.38
CA ALA A 33 -5.93 -29.20 35.33
C ALA A 33 -4.56 -29.22 34.63
N GLU A 34 -3.60 -28.50 35.21
CA GLU A 34 -2.20 -28.57 34.80
C GLU A 34 -1.71 -30.01 34.94
N THR A 35 -1.33 -30.66 33.82
CA THR A 35 -0.64 -31.94 33.89
C THR A 35 0.77 -31.64 34.37
N GLY A 36 1.13 -32.10 35.58
CA GLY A 36 2.39 -31.78 36.25
C GLY A 36 3.60 -31.64 35.31
N GLY A 37 3.98 -30.38 35.06
CA GLY A 37 5.31 -29.92 34.69
C GLY A 37 5.91 -30.23 33.30
N GLU A 38 5.52 -31.29 32.58
CA GLU A 38 6.38 -31.78 31.48
C GLU A 38 5.78 -31.76 30.07
N ALA A 39 4.47 -31.92 29.91
CA ALA A 39 3.87 -31.97 28.57
C ALA A 39 3.61 -30.56 28.03
N MET A 40 4.21 -30.22 26.88
CA MET A 40 3.94 -28.99 26.14
C MET A 40 2.99 -29.27 24.97
N GLN A 41 2.05 -28.36 24.70
CA GLN A 41 1.14 -28.41 23.57
C GLN A 41 1.38 -27.23 22.63
N ALA A 42 1.51 -27.52 21.33
CA ALA A 42 1.52 -26.49 20.31
C ALA A 42 0.11 -25.92 20.12
N TRP A 43 -0.04 -24.61 20.33
CA TRP A 43 -1.28 -23.91 20.01
C TRP A 43 -1.17 -23.08 18.71
N LEU A 44 0.05 -22.91 18.21
CA LEU A 44 0.33 -22.37 16.88
C LEU A 44 1.51 -23.12 16.26
N LEU A 45 1.31 -23.56 15.02
CA LEU A 45 2.36 -24.04 14.13
C LEU A 45 2.07 -23.44 12.76
N SER A 46 3.01 -22.66 12.25
CA SER A 46 2.95 -22.11 10.89
C SER A 46 4.23 -22.48 10.17
N THR A 47 4.10 -22.92 8.93
CA THR A 47 5.22 -23.25 8.06
C THR A 47 5.06 -22.53 6.73
N THR A 48 6.18 -22.07 6.19
CA THR A 48 6.30 -21.48 4.86
C THR A 48 7.33 -22.27 4.06
N LEU A 49 7.13 -22.35 2.76
CA LEU A 49 8.10 -22.93 1.83
C LEU A 49 8.87 -21.80 1.16
N ASP A 50 10.17 -21.74 1.40
CA ASP A 50 11.01 -20.61 0.97
C ASP A 50 11.69 -20.86 -0.37
N SER A 51 11.94 -22.13 -0.68
CA SER A 51 12.56 -22.56 -1.94
C SER A 51 12.06 -23.93 -2.38
N LEU A 52 12.08 -24.16 -3.70
CA LEU A 52 11.71 -25.42 -4.32
C LEU A 52 12.97 -26.21 -4.67
N ALA A 53 12.96 -27.52 -4.39
CA ALA A 53 14.05 -28.41 -4.74
C ALA A 53 14.25 -28.45 -6.27
N GLY A 54 15.49 -28.26 -6.72
CA GLY A 54 15.85 -28.18 -8.15
C GLY A 54 15.58 -26.82 -8.80
N HIS A 55 15.02 -25.87 -8.07
CA HIS A 55 14.77 -24.49 -8.51
C HIS A 55 15.32 -23.50 -7.48
N GLU A 56 16.42 -23.85 -6.83
CA GLU A 56 17.08 -23.00 -5.86
C GLU A 56 17.59 -21.71 -6.51
N GLU A 57 17.56 -20.61 -5.76
CA GLU A 57 18.07 -19.33 -6.24
C GLU A 57 19.57 -19.40 -6.55
N LYS A 58 19.99 -18.60 -7.53
CA LYS A 58 21.37 -18.56 -8.03
C LYS A 58 22.27 -17.69 -7.15
N ILE A 59 22.37 -18.05 -5.87
CA ILE A 59 23.17 -17.36 -4.84
C ILE A 59 24.28 -18.28 -4.30
N GLY A 60 25.25 -17.69 -3.59
CA GLY A 60 26.34 -18.45 -2.95
C GLY A 60 27.09 -19.34 -3.95
N ALA A 61 27.08 -20.65 -3.71
CA ALA A 61 27.71 -21.65 -4.59
C ALA A 61 27.02 -21.79 -5.97
N ASN A 62 25.74 -21.44 -6.08
CA ASN A 62 24.96 -21.49 -7.33
C ASN A 62 25.06 -20.19 -8.14
N ARG A 63 25.88 -19.22 -7.71
CA ARG A 63 26.00 -17.91 -8.34
C ARG A 63 26.48 -18.04 -9.79
N PRO A 64 25.91 -17.28 -10.75
CA PRO A 64 26.42 -17.26 -12.12
C PRO A 64 27.89 -16.84 -12.13
N THR A 65 28.73 -17.58 -12.85
CA THR A 65 30.18 -17.34 -12.90
C THR A 65 30.55 -16.05 -13.65
N GLY A 66 29.59 -15.44 -14.35
CA GLY A 66 29.83 -14.28 -15.21
C GLY A 66 30.61 -14.61 -16.48
N ALA A 67 30.88 -15.89 -16.78
CA ALA A 67 31.64 -16.28 -17.97
C ALA A 67 31.01 -15.76 -19.27
N ALA A 68 29.67 -15.72 -19.34
CA ALA A 68 28.92 -15.15 -20.47
C ALA A 68 29.14 -13.64 -20.67
N TYR A 69 29.55 -12.93 -19.61
CA TYR A 69 29.88 -11.51 -19.62
C TYR A 69 31.39 -11.24 -19.72
N SER A 70 32.21 -12.30 -19.81
CA SER A 70 33.66 -12.19 -19.84
C SER A 70 34.20 -12.17 -21.27
N ARG A 71 34.96 -11.11 -21.60
CA ARG A 71 35.90 -11.01 -22.74
C ARG A 71 35.41 -11.58 -24.09
N ASN A 72 34.13 -11.44 -24.42
CA ASN A 72 33.61 -11.77 -25.74
C ASN A 72 33.90 -10.64 -26.73
N PHE A 73 35.17 -10.52 -27.15
CA PHE A 73 35.59 -9.49 -28.08
C PHE A 73 34.96 -9.72 -29.46
N GLY A 74 33.96 -8.89 -29.81
CA GLY A 74 33.24 -8.96 -31.09
C GLY A 74 31.82 -9.54 -31.01
N GLY A 75 31.33 -9.93 -29.82
CA GLY A 75 29.93 -10.33 -29.62
C GLY A 75 29.17 -9.40 -28.66
N ASP A 76 27.93 -9.76 -28.34
CA ASP A 76 27.05 -9.01 -27.44
C ASP A 76 27.72 -8.81 -26.06
N ASN A 77 27.70 -7.57 -25.57
CA ASN A 77 28.03 -7.27 -24.18
C ASN A 77 26.76 -7.36 -23.29
N TRP A 78 26.91 -7.12 -21.99
CA TRP A 78 25.78 -7.16 -21.06
C TRP A 78 24.63 -6.22 -21.45
N ALA A 79 24.93 -5.00 -21.88
CA ALA A 79 23.90 -4.04 -22.29
C ALA A 79 23.16 -4.50 -23.55
N ASP A 80 23.85 -5.08 -24.54
CA ASP A 80 23.23 -5.66 -25.73
C ASP A 80 22.31 -6.83 -25.35
N MET A 81 22.76 -7.69 -24.43
CA MET A 81 21.96 -8.80 -23.91
C MET A 81 20.71 -8.31 -23.17
N ARG A 82 20.82 -7.27 -22.33
CA ARG A 82 19.70 -6.65 -21.63
C ARG A 82 18.70 -6.02 -22.60
N ALA A 83 19.18 -5.31 -23.61
CA ALA A 83 18.32 -4.69 -24.63
C ALA A 83 17.54 -5.74 -25.43
N ARG A 84 18.19 -6.84 -25.85
CA ARG A 84 17.48 -7.96 -26.50
C ARG A 84 16.51 -8.65 -25.55
N ALA A 85 16.90 -8.84 -24.28
CA ALA A 85 16.05 -9.49 -23.29
C ALA A 85 14.76 -8.71 -23.04
N SER A 86 14.83 -7.38 -22.96
CA SER A 86 13.68 -6.50 -22.74
C SER A 86 12.86 -6.23 -23.99
N ALA A 87 13.41 -6.37 -25.20
CA ALA A 87 12.69 -6.10 -26.44
C ALA A 87 11.56 -7.10 -26.75
N TYR A 88 11.69 -8.35 -26.27
CA TYR A 88 10.84 -9.49 -26.63
C TYR A 88 10.60 -9.58 -28.15
N ALA A 89 11.55 -9.22 -29.01
CA ALA A 89 11.30 -9.13 -30.45
C ALA A 89 11.01 -10.50 -31.12
N ASP A 90 11.54 -11.57 -30.53
CA ASP A 90 11.60 -12.92 -31.10
C ASP A 90 11.00 -14.00 -30.19
N ARG A 91 10.42 -13.62 -29.05
CA ARG A 91 9.80 -14.55 -28.08
C ARG A 91 8.67 -13.92 -27.30
N GLU A 92 7.87 -14.79 -26.68
CA GLU A 92 6.76 -14.41 -25.80
C GLU A 92 7.17 -14.55 -24.32
N PRO A 93 6.77 -13.64 -23.43
CA PRO A 93 7.00 -13.80 -22.00
C PRO A 93 6.22 -15.00 -21.46
N ALA A 94 6.73 -15.71 -20.45
CA ALA A 94 5.95 -16.72 -19.75
C ALA A 94 4.90 -16.07 -18.83
N VAL A 95 5.27 -14.96 -18.20
CA VAL A 95 4.41 -14.17 -17.30
C VAL A 95 4.39 -12.71 -17.76
N LEU A 96 3.19 -12.15 -17.92
CA LEU A 96 2.99 -10.72 -18.12
C LEU A 96 2.47 -10.11 -16.83
N VAL A 97 3.24 -9.19 -16.24
CA VAL A 97 2.89 -8.46 -15.02
C VAL A 97 2.38 -7.07 -15.40
N ILE A 98 1.19 -6.70 -14.95
CA ILE A 98 0.55 -5.42 -15.25
C ILE A 98 0.75 -4.46 -14.06
N GLY A 99 1.62 -3.47 -14.24
CA GLY A 99 1.98 -2.45 -13.24
C GLY A 99 3.43 -2.60 -12.73
N ALA A 100 4.21 -1.51 -12.73
CA ALA A 100 5.61 -1.48 -12.27
C ALA A 100 5.78 -0.66 -10.97
N ALA A 101 4.89 -0.89 -10.00
CA ALA A 101 5.05 -0.41 -8.63
C ALA A 101 5.50 -1.57 -7.71
N GLN A 102 5.46 -1.38 -6.38
CA GLN A 102 5.98 -2.34 -5.39
C GLN A 102 5.53 -3.80 -5.62
N ALA A 103 4.26 -4.05 -5.93
CA ALA A 103 3.73 -5.40 -6.13
C ALA A 103 4.31 -6.05 -7.40
N GLY A 104 4.30 -5.31 -8.52
CA GLY A 104 4.77 -5.81 -9.81
C GLY A 104 6.28 -6.01 -9.85
N LEU A 105 7.03 -5.09 -9.26
CA LEU A 105 8.48 -5.22 -9.16
C LEU A 105 8.89 -6.35 -8.21
N SER A 106 8.19 -6.53 -7.09
CA SER A 106 8.46 -7.64 -6.16
C SER A 106 8.27 -9.00 -6.82
N ILE A 107 7.13 -9.20 -7.51
CA ILE A 107 6.85 -10.49 -8.16
C ILE A 107 7.80 -10.73 -9.34
N ALA A 108 8.09 -9.71 -10.14
CA ALA A 108 9.03 -9.83 -11.26
C ALA A 108 10.45 -10.16 -10.78
N ALA A 109 10.92 -9.55 -9.70
CA ALA A 109 12.23 -9.88 -9.11
C ALA A 109 12.30 -11.34 -8.67
N ARG A 110 11.28 -11.84 -7.95
CA ARG A 110 11.23 -13.25 -7.52
C ARG A 110 11.19 -14.21 -8.70
N LEU A 111 10.34 -13.95 -9.70
CA LEU A 111 10.22 -14.77 -10.90
C LEU A 111 11.52 -14.79 -11.71
N ASN A 112 12.22 -13.66 -11.83
CA ASN A 112 13.54 -13.58 -12.47
C ASN A 112 14.57 -14.46 -11.76
N GLN A 113 14.61 -14.47 -10.42
CA GLN A 113 15.54 -15.33 -9.68
C GLN A 113 15.24 -16.82 -9.84
N LEU A 114 13.98 -17.18 -10.08
CA LEU A 114 13.55 -18.54 -10.41
C LEU A 114 13.74 -18.90 -11.90
N GLY A 115 14.23 -17.98 -12.72
CA GLY A 115 14.45 -18.19 -14.15
C GLY A 115 13.17 -18.21 -14.99
N VAL A 116 12.07 -17.62 -14.50
CA VAL A 116 10.80 -17.52 -15.22
C VAL A 116 10.80 -16.23 -16.04
N ASP A 117 10.74 -16.36 -17.38
CA ASP A 117 10.78 -15.21 -18.30
C ASP A 117 9.55 -14.31 -18.09
N THR A 118 9.80 -13.09 -17.59
CA THR A 118 8.76 -12.19 -17.10
C THR A 118 8.90 -10.81 -17.73
N LEU A 119 7.82 -10.31 -18.30
CA LEU A 119 7.70 -8.94 -18.79
C LEU A 119 6.76 -8.15 -17.88
N VAL A 120 7.21 -6.99 -17.42
CA VAL A 120 6.36 -6.00 -16.74
C VAL A 120 5.92 -4.94 -17.75
N VAL A 121 4.65 -4.54 -17.72
CA VAL A 121 4.15 -3.37 -18.47
C VAL A 121 3.64 -2.31 -17.51
N GLU A 122 3.97 -1.05 -17.78
CA GLU A 122 3.60 0.10 -16.97
C GLU A 122 3.01 1.17 -17.88
N GLN A 123 1.81 1.66 -17.53
CA GLN A 123 1.10 2.66 -18.32
C GLN A 123 1.80 4.03 -18.26
N TRP A 124 2.49 4.33 -17.17
CA TRP A 124 3.18 5.60 -17.02
C TRP A 124 4.52 5.63 -17.78
N PRO A 125 4.98 6.82 -18.23
CA PRO A 125 6.25 6.96 -18.93
C PRO A 125 7.47 6.49 -18.13
N ARG A 126 7.40 6.58 -16.78
CA ARG A 126 8.46 6.13 -15.88
C ARG A 126 7.93 5.21 -14.79
N ILE A 127 8.73 4.20 -14.45
CA ILE A 127 8.49 3.33 -13.30
C ILE A 127 8.37 4.19 -12.02
N GLY A 128 7.35 3.97 -11.20
CA GLY A 128 7.13 4.74 -9.97
C GLY A 128 6.37 6.06 -10.12
N ASP A 129 5.96 6.44 -11.34
CA ASP A 129 5.11 7.63 -11.54
C ASP A 129 3.72 7.51 -10.90
N SER A 130 3.25 6.28 -10.64
CA SER A 130 2.05 6.02 -9.82
C SER A 130 2.14 6.62 -8.41
N TRP A 131 3.36 6.83 -7.91
CA TRP A 131 3.65 7.54 -6.67
C TRP A 131 3.99 9.01 -6.92
N ARG A 132 4.90 9.32 -7.86
CA ARG A 132 5.33 10.72 -8.10
C ARG A 132 4.20 11.66 -8.50
N ARG A 133 3.15 11.15 -9.15
CA ARG A 133 1.98 11.93 -9.57
C ARG A 133 0.94 12.14 -8.46
N ARG A 134 1.14 11.59 -7.26
CA ARG A 134 0.30 11.90 -6.09
C ARG A 134 0.61 13.30 -5.56
N TYR A 135 -0.25 13.80 -4.68
CA TYR A 135 -0.14 15.13 -4.08
C TYR A 135 1.24 15.43 -3.50
N HIS A 136 1.64 16.70 -3.62
CA HIS A 136 2.99 17.20 -3.41
C HIS A 136 3.60 16.75 -2.07
N SER A 137 2.83 16.85 -0.99
CA SER A 137 3.28 16.60 0.38
C SER A 137 3.27 15.13 0.82
N LEU A 138 2.91 14.18 -0.07
CA LEU A 138 2.77 12.77 0.31
C LEU A 138 4.10 12.16 0.78
N ALA A 139 4.07 11.69 2.03
CA ALA A 139 5.00 10.72 2.57
C ALA A 139 4.25 9.47 3.05
N LEU A 140 4.94 8.33 3.09
CA LEU A 140 4.38 7.10 3.64
C LEU A 140 4.05 7.27 5.13
N HIS A 141 2.90 6.74 5.54
CA HIS A 141 2.46 6.81 6.95
C HIS A 141 2.97 5.64 7.79
N ASN A 142 3.45 4.58 7.15
CA ASN A 142 4.06 3.42 7.76
C ASN A 142 5.59 3.52 7.72
N SER A 143 6.27 2.87 8.66
CA SER A 143 7.73 2.92 8.71
C SER A 143 8.42 2.18 7.57
N ILE A 144 9.67 2.57 7.32
CA ILE A 144 10.59 2.01 6.33
C ILE A 144 10.64 0.47 6.31
N HIS A 145 10.59 -0.18 7.46
CA HIS A 145 10.74 -1.64 7.58
C HIS A 145 9.66 -2.42 6.84
N LEU A 146 8.45 -1.84 6.72
CA LEU A 146 7.31 -2.48 6.06
C LEU A 146 7.29 -2.30 4.54
N ASN A 147 8.25 -1.57 3.98
CA ASN A 147 8.20 -1.12 2.59
C ASN A 147 9.33 -1.70 1.73
N HIS A 148 10.23 -2.51 2.29
CA HIS A 148 11.33 -3.11 1.55
C HIS A 148 10.84 -4.00 0.42
N LEU A 149 11.59 -4.00 -0.69
CA LEU A 149 11.35 -4.92 -1.80
C LEU A 149 12.26 -6.15 -1.61
N PRO A 150 11.88 -7.33 -2.16
CA PRO A 150 12.72 -8.51 -2.10
C PRO A 150 14.15 -8.22 -2.57
N TYR A 151 15.14 -8.83 -1.91
CA TYR A 151 16.57 -8.79 -2.25
C TYR A 151 17.32 -7.46 -1.99
N MET A 152 16.63 -6.32 -1.91
CA MET A 152 17.27 -5.02 -1.70
C MET A 152 16.49 -4.17 -0.70
N GLU A 153 17.06 -4.02 0.49
CA GLU A 153 16.57 -3.08 1.49
C GLU A 153 16.84 -1.63 1.06
N PHE A 154 16.04 -0.70 1.58
CA PHE A 154 16.31 0.72 1.43
C PHE A 154 17.60 1.08 2.17
N PRO A 155 18.33 2.12 1.73
CA PRO A 155 19.51 2.56 2.47
C PRO A 155 19.18 2.92 3.93
N PRO A 156 20.01 2.52 4.90
CA PRO A 156 19.75 2.77 6.32
C PRO A 156 19.79 4.26 6.70
N THR A 157 20.26 5.13 5.80
CA THR A 157 20.26 6.60 5.95
C THR A 157 18.94 7.26 5.53
N TRP A 158 17.99 6.50 4.99
CA TRP A 158 16.70 7.03 4.57
C TRP A 158 15.82 7.42 5.77
N PRO A 159 14.92 8.39 5.57
CA PRO A 159 13.98 8.76 6.62
C PRO A 159 13.05 7.59 6.95
N LYS A 160 12.57 7.54 8.20
CA LYS A 160 11.62 6.52 8.66
C LYS A 160 10.35 6.49 7.82
N TYR A 161 9.84 7.66 7.44
CA TYR A 161 8.68 7.85 6.58
C TYR A 161 9.18 8.35 5.21
N ILE A 162 8.97 7.56 4.16
CA ILE A 162 9.58 7.79 2.85
C ILE A 162 8.70 8.74 2.02
N PRO A 163 9.22 9.87 1.50
CA PRO A 163 8.49 10.72 0.56
C PRO A 163 8.18 10.01 -0.76
N LYS A 164 7.05 10.33 -1.41
CA LYS A 164 6.59 9.70 -2.66
C LYS A 164 7.66 9.69 -3.77
N ASP A 165 8.46 10.74 -3.86
CA ASP A 165 9.47 10.92 -4.92
C ASP A 165 10.70 10.04 -4.69
N MET A 166 11.12 9.88 -3.42
CA MET A 166 12.18 8.94 -3.06
C MET A 166 11.77 7.51 -3.40
N LEU A 167 10.52 7.13 -3.09
CA LEU A 167 9.99 5.81 -3.41
C LEU A 167 9.93 5.56 -4.92
N GLY A 168 9.44 6.54 -5.70
CA GLY A 168 9.43 6.43 -7.16
C GLY A 168 10.83 6.25 -7.75
N ASN A 169 11.81 7.02 -7.26
CA ASN A 169 13.21 6.89 -7.71
C ASN A 169 13.82 5.54 -7.29
N TRP A 170 13.46 5.02 -6.12
CA TRP A 170 13.87 3.68 -5.71
C TRP A 170 13.35 2.59 -6.64
N PHE A 171 12.10 2.69 -7.09
CA PHE A 171 11.52 1.69 -7.98
C PHE A 171 12.23 1.63 -9.34
N GLU A 172 12.60 2.78 -9.91
CA GLU A 172 13.43 2.82 -11.12
C GLU A 172 14.79 2.16 -10.88
N PHE A 173 15.47 2.53 -9.79
CA PHE A 173 16.76 1.95 -9.43
C PHE A 173 16.68 0.43 -9.18
N TYR A 174 15.64 -0.01 -8.45
CA TYR A 174 15.41 -1.41 -8.13
C TYR A 174 15.16 -2.23 -9.41
N ALA A 175 14.35 -1.72 -10.33
CA ALA A 175 14.09 -2.40 -11.60
C ALA A 175 15.35 -2.60 -12.43
N ASP A 176 16.23 -1.59 -12.48
CA ASP A 176 17.53 -1.69 -13.15
C ASP A 176 18.46 -2.68 -12.45
N ALA A 177 18.63 -2.53 -11.12
CA ALA A 177 19.51 -3.37 -10.31
C ALA A 177 19.11 -4.86 -10.31
N MET A 178 17.81 -5.14 -10.38
CA MET A 178 17.24 -6.49 -10.43
C MET A 178 17.04 -7.02 -11.86
N GLU A 179 17.52 -6.29 -12.87
CA GLU A 179 17.43 -6.63 -14.30
C GLU A 179 15.99 -6.95 -14.76
N ILE A 180 15.00 -6.22 -14.23
CA ILE A 180 13.59 -6.42 -14.56
C ILE A 180 13.32 -5.93 -15.98
N ASN A 181 12.77 -6.80 -16.84
CA ASN A 181 12.29 -6.40 -18.16
C ASN A 181 10.99 -5.61 -18.00
N CYS A 182 11.01 -4.32 -18.31
CA CYS A 182 9.84 -3.47 -18.20
C CYS A 182 9.63 -2.64 -19.46
N TRP A 183 8.39 -2.62 -19.96
CA TRP A 183 7.94 -1.62 -20.92
C TRP A 183 7.12 -0.57 -20.19
N THR A 184 7.70 0.62 -20.04
CA THR A 184 6.96 1.82 -19.63
C THR A 184 6.17 2.37 -20.82
N ASP A 185 5.31 3.34 -20.55
CA ASP A 185 4.43 3.96 -21.55
C ASP A 185 3.66 2.87 -22.34
N THR A 186 3.14 1.88 -21.61
CA THR A 186 2.51 0.68 -22.15
C THR A 186 1.27 0.30 -21.34
N GLU A 187 0.10 0.53 -21.92
CA GLU A 187 -1.20 0.20 -21.35
C GLU A 187 -1.56 -1.27 -21.64
N PHE A 188 -2.02 -2.01 -20.64
CA PHE A 188 -2.69 -3.30 -20.86
C PHE A 188 -4.15 -3.06 -21.24
N VAL A 189 -4.53 -3.46 -22.45
CA VAL A 189 -5.86 -3.17 -23.02
C VAL A 189 -6.84 -4.31 -22.76
N SER A 190 -6.42 -5.56 -22.98
CA SER A 190 -7.30 -6.71 -22.84
C SER A 190 -6.53 -8.02 -22.73
N GLY A 191 -7.19 -9.05 -22.17
CA GLY A 191 -6.70 -10.42 -22.15
C GLY A 191 -7.82 -11.41 -22.38
N ALA A 192 -7.62 -12.38 -23.27
CA ALA A 192 -8.53 -13.49 -23.51
C ALA A 192 -7.78 -14.82 -23.39
N TRP A 193 -8.30 -15.77 -22.61
CA TRP A 193 -7.70 -17.09 -22.51
C TRP A 193 -7.99 -17.92 -23.76
N ASP A 194 -6.95 -18.50 -24.35
CA ASP A 194 -7.05 -19.47 -25.45
C ASP A 194 -6.90 -20.89 -24.90
N GLU A 195 -8.02 -21.61 -24.84
CA GLU A 195 -8.07 -22.98 -24.32
C GLU A 195 -7.29 -23.97 -25.20
N ALA A 196 -7.19 -23.74 -26.51
CA ALA A 196 -6.45 -24.65 -27.39
C ALA A 196 -4.95 -24.46 -27.27
N ALA A 197 -4.50 -23.20 -27.18
CA ALA A 197 -3.08 -22.85 -27.05
C ALA A 197 -2.56 -22.89 -25.60
N GLN A 198 -3.46 -22.96 -24.61
CA GLN A 198 -3.13 -22.90 -23.17
C GLN A 198 -2.29 -21.67 -22.82
N CYS A 199 -2.65 -20.53 -23.40
CA CYS A 199 -2.04 -19.23 -23.14
C CYS A 199 -3.07 -18.10 -23.26
N TRP A 200 -2.72 -16.93 -22.73
CA TRP A 200 -3.50 -15.72 -22.93
C TRP A 200 -3.18 -15.10 -24.29
N THR A 201 -4.17 -14.47 -24.91
CA THR A 201 -3.98 -13.44 -25.93
C THR A 201 -4.11 -12.09 -25.22
N ALA A 202 -2.98 -11.46 -24.94
CA ALA A 202 -2.91 -10.20 -24.21
C ALA A 202 -2.59 -9.05 -25.17
N VAL A 203 -3.44 -8.03 -25.24
CA VAL A 203 -3.21 -6.84 -26.07
C VAL A 203 -2.66 -5.73 -25.18
N VAL A 204 -1.51 -5.18 -25.57
CA VAL A 204 -0.92 -3.99 -24.96
C VAL A 204 -0.81 -2.87 -25.99
N ARG A 205 -0.96 -1.62 -25.54
CA ARG A 205 -0.82 -0.42 -26.37
C ARG A 205 0.38 0.38 -25.89
N ARG A 206 1.33 0.65 -26.76
CA ARG A 206 2.51 1.50 -26.50
C ARG A 206 2.11 2.98 -26.60
N GLY A 207 2.89 3.88 -26.01
CA GLY A 207 2.60 5.32 -26.03
C GLY A 207 2.65 5.99 -27.40
N ASP A 208 3.24 5.34 -28.41
CA ASP A 208 3.12 5.75 -29.81
C ASP A 208 1.79 5.34 -30.47
N GLY A 209 0.89 4.72 -29.70
CA GLY A 209 -0.41 4.22 -30.13
C GLY A 209 -0.36 2.84 -30.80
N THR A 210 0.82 2.24 -30.98
CA THR A 210 0.93 0.90 -31.57
C THR A 210 0.42 -0.16 -30.61
N GLU A 211 -0.36 -1.11 -31.13
CA GLU A 211 -0.81 -2.26 -30.36
C GLU A 211 0.06 -3.49 -30.65
N ARG A 212 0.36 -4.24 -29.60
CA ARG A 212 1.09 -5.50 -29.67
C ARG A 212 0.31 -6.58 -28.94
N THR A 213 0.12 -7.70 -29.61
CA THR A 213 -0.42 -8.91 -29.00
C THR A 213 0.70 -9.77 -28.47
N LEU A 214 0.64 -10.11 -27.19
CA LEU A 214 1.54 -11.01 -26.48
C LEU A 214 0.81 -12.32 -26.13
N ARG A 215 1.56 -13.41 -26.00
CA ARG A 215 1.01 -14.73 -25.65
C ARG A 215 1.60 -15.34 -24.37
N PRO A 216 1.40 -14.72 -23.19
CA PRO A 216 1.89 -15.27 -21.94
C PRO A 216 1.05 -16.44 -21.45
N ARG A 217 1.65 -17.33 -20.65
CA ARG A 217 0.91 -18.39 -19.94
C ARG A 217 0.18 -17.86 -18.71
N HIS A 218 0.72 -16.79 -18.10
CA HIS A 218 0.17 -16.21 -16.89
C HIS A 218 0.05 -14.69 -17.01
N LEU A 219 -1.04 -14.15 -16.47
CA LEU A 219 -1.21 -12.71 -16.24
C LEU A 219 -1.18 -12.46 -14.73
N VAL A 220 -0.42 -11.45 -14.30
CA VAL A 220 -0.38 -11.00 -12.91
C VAL A 220 -0.79 -9.53 -12.87
N PHE A 221 -1.97 -9.26 -12.30
CA PHE A 221 -2.43 -7.90 -12.10
C PHE A 221 -1.78 -7.30 -10.83
N ALA A 222 -0.94 -6.30 -11.03
CA ALA A 222 -0.24 -5.55 -9.99
C ALA A 222 -0.52 -4.04 -10.10
N ASN A 223 -1.73 -3.69 -10.55
CA ASN A 223 -2.18 -2.32 -10.82
C ASN A 223 -2.67 -1.55 -9.59
N GLY A 224 -2.58 -2.14 -8.39
CA GLY A 224 -2.94 -1.51 -7.11
C GLY A 224 -4.44 -1.40 -6.83
N VAL A 225 -4.77 -1.02 -5.59
CA VAL A 225 -6.15 -0.88 -5.07
C VAL A 225 -6.63 0.59 -5.00
N SER A 226 -5.81 1.52 -5.48
CA SER A 226 -6.05 2.97 -5.35
C SER A 226 -5.84 3.69 -6.68
N SER A 227 -6.28 3.08 -7.77
CA SER A 227 -5.94 3.51 -9.14
C SER A 227 -7.13 4.02 -9.96
N TYR A 228 -8.36 3.79 -9.49
CA TYR A 228 -9.58 4.27 -10.14
C TYR A 228 -10.38 5.16 -9.18
N PRO A 229 -10.37 6.48 -9.37
CA PRO A 229 -11.11 7.43 -8.53
C PRO A 229 -12.58 7.07 -8.35
N MET A 230 -13.05 7.06 -7.11
CA MET A 230 -14.47 6.99 -6.82
C MET A 230 -15.07 8.40 -6.85
N ILE A 231 -15.71 8.77 -7.96
CA ILE A 231 -16.39 10.07 -8.11
C ILE A 231 -17.89 9.85 -7.82
N PRO A 232 -18.43 10.27 -6.66
CA PRO A 232 -19.84 10.10 -6.35
C PRO A 232 -20.72 11.11 -7.12
N GLU A 233 -21.94 10.71 -7.44
CA GLU A 233 -22.98 11.64 -7.87
C GLU A 233 -23.49 12.42 -6.66
N LEU A 234 -23.35 13.75 -6.69
CA LEU A 234 -23.76 14.65 -5.61
C LEU A 234 -24.71 15.71 -6.15
N SER A 235 -25.80 15.96 -5.42
CA SER A 235 -26.82 16.95 -5.79
C SER A 235 -26.20 18.33 -5.99
N GLY A 236 -26.40 18.92 -7.16
CA GLY A 236 -25.94 20.27 -7.51
C GLY A 236 -24.43 20.44 -7.68
N LEU A 237 -23.63 19.37 -7.63
CA LEU A 237 -22.16 19.49 -7.78
C LEU A 237 -21.79 20.00 -9.18
N ALA A 238 -22.55 19.60 -10.21
CA ALA A 238 -22.37 20.09 -11.57
C ALA A 238 -22.69 21.59 -11.73
N ASP A 239 -23.42 22.19 -10.78
CA ASP A 239 -23.77 23.62 -10.79
C ASP A 239 -22.67 24.48 -10.16
N PHE A 240 -21.72 23.89 -9.43
CA PHE A 240 -20.62 24.59 -8.78
C PHE A 240 -19.72 25.28 -9.81
N GLN A 241 -19.48 26.58 -9.63
CA GLN A 241 -18.71 27.39 -10.58
C GLN A 241 -17.21 27.43 -10.27
N GLY A 242 -16.80 26.91 -9.11
CA GLY A 242 -15.39 26.72 -8.78
C GLY A 242 -14.82 25.44 -9.39
N THR A 243 -13.66 25.01 -8.90
CA THR A 243 -13.00 23.81 -9.41
C THR A 243 -13.37 22.58 -8.57
N VAL A 244 -13.75 21.49 -9.23
CA VAL A 244 -13.91 20.18 -8.59
C VAL A 244 -12.77 19.27 -9.04
N ILE A 245 -12.06 18.69 -8.09
CA ILE A 245 -10.98 17.72 -8.36
C ILE A 245 -11.11 16.51 -7.45
N HIS A 246 -10.75 15.33 -7.92
CA HIS A 246 -10.51 14.18 -7.04
C HIS A 246 -9.15 14.32 -6.35
N SER A 247 -8.97 13.68 -5.19
CA SER A 247 -7.68 13.68 -4.46
C SER A 247 -6.51 13.17 -5.31
N GLU A 248 -6.77 12.32 -6.31
CA GLU A 248 -5.76 11.87 -7.28
C GLU A 248 -5.21 13.01 -8.15
N GLY A 249 -6.05 14.00 -8.47
CA GLY A 249 -5.67 15.16 -9.30
C GLY A 249 -5.24 16.39 -8.49
N PHE A 250 -5.24 16.30 -7.16
CA PHE A 250 -4.72 17.37 -6.31
C PHE A 250 -3.19 17.31 -6.27
N ASP A 251 -2.53 18.43 -6.55
CA ASP A 251 -1.07 18.56 -6.44
C ASP A 251 -0.70 19.32 -5.15
N SER A 252 -0.91 20.63 -5.13
CA SER A 252 -0.54 21.50 -4.01
C SER A 252 -1.59 22.58 -3.73
N GLY A 253 -1.66 22.98 -2.46
CA GLY A 253 -2.44 24.09 -1.96
C GLY A 253 -1.88 25.46 -2.32
N ALA A 254 -0.66 25.55 -2.83
CA ALA A 254 -0.04 26.81 -3.27
C ALA A 254 -0.87 27.54 -4.33
N ASP A 255 -1.50 26.81 -5.26
CA ASP A 255 -2.37 27.37 -6.30
C ASP A 255 -3.69 27.95 -5.74
N TRP A 256 -3.98 27.69 -4.47
CA TRP A 256 -5.23 28.01 -3.80
C TRP A 256 -5.05 29.05 -2.68
N THR A 257 -3.89 29.68 -2.55
CA THR A 257 -3.61 30.66 -1.49
C THR A 257 -4.70 31.75 -1.40
N GLY A 258 -5.22 31.96 -0.19
CA GLY A 258 -6.29 32.93 0.10
C GLY A 258 -7.68 32.53 -0.41
N LYS A 259 -7.83 31.33 -0.97
CA LYS A 259 -9.12 30.75 -1.39
C LYS A 259 -9.79 29.96 -0.27
N ARG A 260 -10.94 29.39 -0.59
CA ARG A 260 -11.72 28.51 0.29
C ARG A 260 -11.86 27.14 -0.34
N ALA A 261 -11.64 26.10 0.44
CA ALA A 261 -11.72 24.71 -0.01
C ALA A 261 -12.69 23.90 0.85
N LEU A 262 -13.53 23.11 0.18
CA LEU A 262 -14.32 22.05 0.78
C LEU A 262 -13.73 20.70 0.39
N ILE A 263 -13.47 19.84 1.36
CA ILE A 263 -12.93 18.50 1.11
C ILE A 263 -14.00 17.47 1.47
N LEU A 264 -14.50 16.72 0.50
CA LEU A 264 -15.47 15.66 0.75
C LEU A 264 -14.75 14.39 1.22
N GLY A 265 -14.81 14.14 2.53
CA GLY A 265 -14.17 12.99 3.16
C GLY A 265 -13.32 13.40 4.36
N THR A 266 -13.04 12.42 5.22
CA THR A 266 -12.22 12.58 6.44
C THR A 266 -11.18 11.47 6.60
N GLY A 267 -10.89 10.71 5.52
CA GLY A 267 -9.82 9.70 5.52
C GLY A 267 -8.42 10.32 5.41
N SER A 268 -7.35 9.51 5.37
CA SER A 268 -5.97 10.03 5.36
C SER A 268 -5.72 11.07 4.27
N SER A 269 -6.07 10.79 3.00
CA SER A 269 -5.86 11.75 1.90
C SER A 269 -6.60 13.08 2.10
N ALA A 270 -7.79 13.06 2.71
CA ALA A 270 -8.52 14.30 3.00
C ALA A 270 -7.78 15.17 4.01
N ASN A 271 -7.19 14.54 5.03
CA ASN A 271 -6.48 15.22 6.10
C ASN A 271 -5.11 15.74 5.65
N ASP A 272 -4.38 14.97 4.84
CA ASP A 272 -3.12 15.43 4.25
C ASP A 272 -3.34 16.64 3.34
N ILE A 273 -4.34 16.57 2.46
CA ILE A 273 -4.71 17.68 1.58
C ILE A 273 -5.18 18.88 2.41
N ALA A 274 -5.90 18.66 3.51
CA ALA A 274 -6.32 19.74 4.39
C ALA A 274 -5.14 20.44 5.06
N LEU A 275 -4.13 19.67 5.51
CA LEU A 275 -2.90 20.21 6.09
C LEU A 275 -2.12 21.03 5.06
N ASP A 276 -1.99 20.51 3.84
CA ASP A 276 -1.30 21.19 2.75
C ASP A 276 -1.99 22.51 2.36
N LEU A 277 -3.31 22.49 2.15
CA LEU A 277 -4.11 23.69 1.90
C LEU A 277 -4.01 24.70 3.06
N HIS A 278 -4.16 24.24 4.30
CA HIS A 278 -4.04 25.11 5.47
C HIS A 278 -2.67 25.79 5.56
N SER A 279 -1.58 25.05 5.31
CA SER A 279 -0.21 25.59 5.31
C SER A 279 0.01 26.69 4.26
N HIS A 280 -0.79 26.72 3.19
CA HIS A 280 -0.77 27.73 2.14
C HIS A 280 -1.80 28.86 2.36
N GLY A 281 -2.41 28.93 3.55
CA GLY A 281 -3.36 29.98 3.94
C GLY A 281 -4.74 29.83 3.30
N VAL A 282 -5.13 28.60 2.93
CA VAL A 282 -6.45 28.31 2.36
C VAL A 282 -7.45 28.02 3.47
N GLN A 283 -8.61 28.68 3.45
CA GLN A 283 -9.70 28.40 4.39
C GLN A 283 -10.30 27.04 4.06
N THR A 284 -10.00 26.03 4.87
CA THR A 284 -10.27 24.65 4.52
C THR A 284 -11.29 24.04 5.47
N THR A 285 -12.32 23.39 4.92
CA THR A 285 -13.35 22.67 5.69
C THR A 285 -13.50 21.25 5.18
N LEU A 286 -13.38 20.27 6.07
CA LEU A 286 -13.63 18.86 5.77
C LEU A 286 -15.12 18.55 5.94
N ILE A 287 -15.69 17.82 4.99
CA ILE A 287 -17.07 17.38 5.00
C ILE A 287 -17.11 15.91 5.44
N GLN A 288 -17.78 15.67 6.58
CA GLN A 288 -17.87 14.33 7.15
C GLN A 288 -19.26 13.71 6.93
N ARG A 289 -19.31 12.62 6.16
CA ARG A 289 -20.55 11.85 5.95
C ARG A 289 -20.77 10.82 7.06
N GLY A 290 -19.87 9.85 7.15
CA GLY A 290 -19.91 8.77 8.13
C GLY A 290 -18.81 8.91 9.17
N SER A 291 -18.77 7.98 10.12
CA SER A 291 -17.72 7.94 11.11
C SER A 291 -16.35 7.59 10.51
N THR A 292 -15.28 8.03 11.16
CA THR A 292 -13.89 7.73 10.77
C THR A 292 -13.10 7.29 12.01
N THR A 293 -12.26 6.28 11.85
CA THR A 293 -11.29 5.90 12.90
C THR A 293 -10.08 6.79 12.79
N VAL A 294 -9.78 7.56 13.83
CA VAL A 294 -8.62 8.45 13.89
C VAL A 294 -7.59 7.81 14.79
N VAL A 295 -6.35 7.73 14.30
CA VAL A 295 -5.20 7.19 15.03
C VAL A 295 -4.00 8.08 14.75
N SER A 296 -3.31 8.58 15.77
CA SER A 296 -2.07 9.34 15.57
C SER A 296 -0.99 8.45 14.93
N ILE A 297 -0.20 9.01 14.01
CA ILE A 297 0.97 8.29 13.44
C ILE A 297 1.92 7.92 14.59
N ASP A 298 2.29 8.93 15.38
CA ASP A 298 3.07 8.80 16.60
C ASP A 298 2.23 9.30 17.80
N PRO A 299 2.07 8.51 18.88
CA PRO A 299 2.69 7.19 19.13
C PRO A 299 1.84 6.00 18.66
N SER A 300 0.60 6.19 18.23
CA SER A 300 -0.41 5.12 18.24
C SER A 300 -0.27 4.10 17.09
N ALA A 301 -0.17 4.56 15.84
CA ALA A 301 -0.09 3.66 14.68
C ALA A 301 1.12 2.72 14.77
N ARG A 302 2.23 3.21 15.34
CA ARG A 302 3.48 2.47 15.56
C ARG A 302 3.34 1.22 16.41
N LEU A 303 2.31 1.08 17.23
CA LEU A 303 2.11 -0.15 18.01
C LEU A 303 1.93 -1.38 17.10
N ASN A 304 1.47 -1.20 15.86
CA ASN A 304 1.41 -2.29 14.88
C ASN A 304 2.78 -2.66 14.29
N GLU A 305 3.76 -1.76 14.39
CA GLU A 305 5.07 -1.87 13.75
C GLU A 305 6.19 -2.18 14.76
N ALA A 306 5.85 -2.22 16.06
CA ALA A 306 6.81 -2.31 17.15
C ALA A 306 7.76 -3.51 17.03
N ILE A 307 7.30 -4.64 16.49
CA ILE A 307 8.13 -5.84 16.32
C ILE A 307 9.34 -5.62 15.40
N TRP A 308 9.24 -4.73 14.42
CA TRP A 308 10.37 -4.39 13.55
C TRP A 308 11.27 -3.29 14.16
N ASP A 309 10.74 -2.45 15.04
CA ASP A 309 11.51 -1.42 15.76
C ASP A 309 12.39 -2.02 16.90
N GLU A 310 12.16 -3.27 17.31
CA GLU A 310 12.86 -3.96 18.41
C GLU A 310 14.21 -4.59 18.02
N GLY A 311 14.67 -4.42 16.77
CA GLY A 311 16.01 -4.81 16.32
C GLY A 311 16.19 -6.30 15.99
N GLY A 312 15.09 -7.05 15.84
CA GLY A 312 15.11 -8.41 15.30
C GLY A 312 15.48 -8.45 13.82
N ALA A 313 15.87 -9.63 13.31
CA ALA A 313 16.07 -9.81 11.88
C ALA A 313 14.72 -9.67 11.15
N LEU A 314 14.67 -8.90 10.06
CA LEU A 314 13.42 -8.62 9.34
C LEU A 314 12.67 -9.89 8.94
N ALA A 315 13.39 -10.89 8.42
CA ALA A 315 12.80 -12.17 8.02
C ALA A 315 12.12 -12.92 9.20
N ASP A 316 12.70 -12.82 10.40
CA ASP A 316 12.14 -13.44 11.59
C ASP A 316 10.87 -12.69 12.04
N CYS A 317 10.91 -11.35 12.05
CA CYS A 317 9.75 -10.51 12.34
C CYS A 317 8.60 -10.78 11.36
N ASP A 318 8.90 -10.88 10.06
CA ASP A 318 7.93 -11.18 9.02
C ASP A 318 7.31 -12.57 9.21
N LEU A 319 8.12 -13.59 9.52
CA LEU A 319 7.65 -14.94 9.80
C LEU A 319 6.74 -14.98 11.04
N ILE A 320 7.09 -14.25 12.10
CA ILE A 320 6.28 -14.12 13.32
C ILE A 320 4.92 -13.50 12.98
N VAL A 321 4.90 -12.40 12.24
CA VAL A 321 3.66 -11.68 11.89
C VAL A 321 2.79 -12.49 10.94
N ALA A 322 3.38 -13.09 9.90
CA ALA A 322 2.67 -13.89 8.91
C ALA A 322 2.05 -15.18 9.51
N SER A 323 2.54 -15.64 10.66
CA SER A 323 2.04 -16.85 11.33
C SER A 323 0.65 -16.71 11.95
N ALA A 324 0.16 -15.48 12.13
CA ALA A 324 -1.10 -15.23 12.79
C ALA A 324 -2.28 -15.63 11.89
N THR A 325 -3.14 -16.54 12.36
CA THR A 325 -4.39 -16.87 11.68
C THR A 325 -5.41 -15.73 11.76
N PRO A 326 -6.43 -15.66 10.89
CA PRO A 326 -7.39 -14.55 10.91
C PRO A 326 -8.05 -14.29 12.28
N PRO A 327 -8.44 -15.30 13.09
CA PRO A 327 -8.93 -15.07 14.44
C PRO A 327 -7.89 -14.44 15.39
N LEU A 328 -6.62 -14.82 15.26
CA LEU A 328 -5.53 -14.27 16.06
C LEU A 328 -5.19 -12.84 15.64
N ILE A 329 -5.20 -12.54 14.34
CA ILE A 329 -5.07 -11.19 13.79
C ILE A 329 -6.15 -10.28 14.39
N LEU A 330 -7.41 -10.70 14.32
CA LEU A 330 -8.52 -9.93 14.90
C LEU A 330 -8.36 -9.70 16.40
N LYS A 331 -8.00 -10.74 17.16
CA LYS A 331 -7.74 -10.62 18.61
C LYS A 331 -6.59 -9.65 18.89
N GLY A 332 -5.51 -9.73 18.11
CA GLY A 332 -4.35 -8.85 18.20
C GLY A 332 -4.72 -7.39 17.97
N TYR A 333 -5.36 -7.09 16.84
CA TYR A 333 -5.75 -5.72 16.52
C TYR A 333 -6.77 -5.12 17.46
N LYS A 334 -7.71 -5.90 18.02
CA LYS A 334 -8.59 -5.41 19.10
C LYS A 334 -7.81 -4.98 20.34
N ALA A 335 -6.79 -5.74 20.73
CA ALA A 335 -5.96 -5.39 21.88
C ALA A 335 -5.14 -4.13 21.61
N VAL A 336 -4.53 -4.03 20.43
CA VAL A 336 -3.75 -2.86 20.01
C VAL A 336 -4.64 -1.62 19.87
N ALA A 337 -5.83 -1.74 19.26
CA ALA A 337 -6.76 -0.63 19.07
C ALA A 337 -7.21 -0.01 20.40
N ARG A 338 -7.45 -0.82 21.44
CA ARG A 338 -7.75 -0.30 22.78
C ARG A 338 -6.60 0.56 23.32
N ARG A 339 -5.36 0.10 23.14
CA ARG A 339 -4.18 0.85 23.56
C ARG A 339 -4.02 2.16 22.77
N MET A 340 -4.29 2.14 21.46
CA MET A 340 -4.29 3.36 20.64
C MET A 340 -5.29 4.40 21.14
N VAL A 341 -6.52 3.99 21.50
CA VAL A 341 -7.52 4.91 22.07
C VAL A 341 -7.06 5.55 23.37
N GLU A 342 -6.38 4.78 24.22
CA GLU A 342 -5.85 5.33 25.47
C GLU A 342 -4.80 6.41 25.21
N LEU A 343 -3.92 6.18 24.24
CA LEU A 343 -2.87 7.12 23.84
C LEU A 343 -3.48 8.36 23.15
N ASP A 344 -4.47 8.16 22.29
CA ASP A 344 -5.10 9.23 21.50
C ASP A 344 -6.32 9.85 22.18
N ARG A 345 -6.54 9.60 23.48
CA ARG A 345 -7.75 10.02 24.20
C ARG A 345 -8.06 11.50 24.05
N GLU A 346 -7.05 12.35 24.20
CA GLU A 346 -7.24 13.81 24.12
C GLU A 346 -7.67 14.26 22.72
N ILE A 347 -7.09 13.65 21.67
CA ILE A 347 -7.44 13.90 20.27
C ILE A 347 -8.88 13.44 20.01
N ILE A 348 -9.21 12.20 20.41
CA ILE A 348 -10.53 11.60 20.18
C ILE A 348 -11.62 12.40 20.91
N ASP A 349 -11.40 12.76 22.18
CA ASP A 349 -12.36 13.54 22.96
C ASP A 349 -12.48 14.97 22.43
N GLY A 350 -11.38 15.58 21.99
CA GLY A 350 -11.37 16.86 21.29
C GLY A 350 -12.24 16.85 20.04
N LEU A 351 -12.03 15.86 19.16
CA LEU A 351 -12.79 15.69 17.93
C LEU A 351 -14.28 15.47 18.22
N LYS A 352 -14.63 14.61 19.18
CA LYS A 352 -16.03 14.40 19.58
C LYS A 352 -16.69 15.67 20.09
N ARG A 353 -15.98 16.54 20.82
CA ARG A 353 -16.51 17.82 21.32
C ARG A 353 -16.93 18.77 20.20
N ILE A 354 -16.23 18.75 19.06
CA ILE A 354 -16.58 19.56 17.88
C ILE A 354 -17.58 18.86 16.94
N GLY A 355 -18.13 17.71 17.34
CA GLY A 355 -19.13 16.98 16.56
C GLY A 355 -18.57 15.98 15.53
N PHE A 356 -17.27 15.69 15.57
CA PHE A 356 -16.67 14.68 14.69
C PHE A 356 -17.19 13.28 15.04
N LYS A 357 -17.67 12.56 14.02
CA LYS A 357 -18.14 11.18 14.11
C LYS A 357 -16.92 10.25 14.14
N HIS A 358 -16.53 9.83 15.34
CA HIS A 358 -15.44 8.87 15.53
C HIS A 358 -15.97 7.45 15.74
N ASP A 359 -15.28 6.44 15.22
CA ASP A 359 -15.54 5.02 15.50
C ASP A 359 -14.26 4.18 15.65
N MET A 360 -14.42 3.00 16.24
CA MET A 360 -13.34 2.07 16.58
C MET A 360 -13.07 0.98 15.52
N GLY A 361 -13.67 1.07 14.35
CA GLY A 361 -13.76 -0.03 13.40
C GLY A 361 -14.79 -1.07 13.80
N GLU A 362 -15.14 -1.90 12.83
CA GLU A 362 -15.92 -3.11 13.07
C GLU A 362 -15.21 -3.98 14.12
N ASP A 363 -15.99 -4.59 15.01
CA ASP A 363 -15.50 -5.40 16.12
C ASP A 363 -14.56 -4.67 17.11
N GLU A 364 -14.47 -3.34 17.03
CA GLU A 364 -13.48 -2.51 17.73
C GLU A 364 -12.03 -2.88 17.39
N ALA A 365 -11.79 -3.33 16.15
CA ALA A 365 -10.49 -3.82 15.71
C ALA A 365 -9.61 -2.74 15.05
N GLY A 366 -10.02 -1.46 15.15
CA GLY A 366 -9.22 -0.31 14.75
C GLY A 366 -9.01 -0.17 13.24
N HIS A 367 -8.06 0.70 12.88
CA HIS A 367 -7.80 1.11 11.50
C HIS A 367 -7.24 -0.03 10.62
N GLN A 368 -6.45 -0.95 11.19
CA GLN A 368 -5.86 -2.06 10.43
C GLN A 368 -6.92 -2.99 9.84
N MET A 369 -7.94 -3.38 10.63
CA MET A 369 -9.03 -4.20 10.09
C MET A 369 -9.91 -3.43 9.11
N LYS A 370 -10.05 -2.11 9.26
CA LYS A 370 -10.70 -1.27 8.23
C LYS A 370 -9.93 -1.29 6.91
N TYR A 371 -8.60 -1.20 6.96
CA TYR A 371 -7.75 -1.36 5.78
C TYR A 371 -7.96 -2.74 5.14
N PHE A 372 -7.83 -3.83 5.90
CA PHE A 372 -8.01 -5.19 5.36
C PHE A 372 -9.41 -5.46 4.77
N ARG A 373 -10.47 -4.88 5.33
CA ARG A 373 -11.86 -5.16 4.90
C ARG A 373 -12.38 -4.19 3.84
N ARG A 374 -11.93 -2.94 3.84
CA ARG A 374 -12.52 -1.85 3.04
C ARG A 374 -11.51 -0.97 2.30
N GLY A 375 -10.21 -1.05 2.61
CA GLY A 375 -9.19 -0.18 2.02
C GLY A 375 -9.26 1.29 2.45
N GLY A 376 -10.03 1.64 3.49
CA GLY A 376 -10.20 3.03 3.91
C GLY A 376 -11.12 3.23 5.12
N GLY A 377 -11.56 4.47 5.35
CA GLY A 377 -12.43 4.83 6.48
C GLY A 377 -11.69 5.12 7.79
N TYR A 378 -10.39 5.38 7.69
CA TYR A 378 -9.53 5.79 8.80
C TYR A 378 -8.66 6.99 8.40
N ASN A 379 -8.16 7.70 9.39
CA ASN A 379 -7.17 8.76 9.28
C ASN A 379 -5.97 8.38 10.15
N LEU A 380 -4.78 8.35 9.54
CA LEU A 380 -3.51 8.31 10.26
C LEU A 380 -3.08 9.75 10.49
N ASP A 381 -3.40 10.28 11.67
CA ASP A 381 -3.33 11.69 11.96
C ASP A 381 -1.90 12.20 12.06
N ALA A 382 -1.56 13.12 11.16
CA ALA A 382 -0.31 13.87 11.13
C ALA A 382 -0.44 15.29 11.75
N GLY A 383 -1.54 15.56 12.47
CA GLY A 383 -1.80 16.85 13.13
C GLY A 383 -3.05 17.60 12.66
N SER A 384 -3.77 17.10 11.65
CA SER A 384 -5.00 17.74 11.15
C SER A 384 -6.09 17.79 12.23
N SER A 385 -6.16 16.76 13.08
CA SER A 385 -7.14 16.71 14.18
C SER A 385 -6.95 17.84 15.17
N ALA A 386 -5.70 18.20 15.51
CA ALA A 386 -5.43 19.31 16.41
C ALA A 386 -5.89 20.66 15.83
N LEU A 387 -5.72 20.86 14.53
CA LEU A 387 -6.19 22.07 13.84
C LEU A 387 -7.72 22.12 13.76
N MET A 388 -8.39 20.99 13.51
CA MET A 388 -9.85 20.90 13.57
C MET A 388 -10.38 21.26 14.96
N ILE A 389 -9.77 20.73 16.02
CA ILE A 389 -10.17 21.02 17.41
C ILE A 389 -10.03 22.51 17.75
N LYS A 390 -9.01 23.19 17.21
CA LYS A 390 -8.80 24.63 17.39
C LYS A 390 -9.71 25.50 16.50
N GLY A 391 -10.42 24.91 15.55
CA GLY A 391 -11.22 25.62 14.56
C GLY A 391 -10.42 26.26 13.42
N GLU A 392 -9.14 25.88 13.27
CA GLU A 392 -8.28 26.31 12.16
C GLU A 392 -8.59 25.53 10.86
N LEU A 393 -9.02 24.27 11.02
CA LEU A 393 -9.69 23.50 9.97
C LEU A 393 -11.18 23.38 10.30
N GLY A 394 -12.05 23.66 9.33
CA GLY A 394 -13.48 23.51 9.49
C GLY A 394 -13.93 22.04 9.44
N LEU A 395 -15.06 21.75 10.10
CA LEU A 395 -15.74 20.47 10.03
C LEU A 395 -17.22 20.70 9.71
N LEU A 396 -17.70 20.12 8.60
CA LEU A 396 -19.08 20.23 8.15
C LEU A 396 -19.73 18.84 8.06
N PRO A 397 -20.75 18.54 8.87
CA PRO A 397 -21.50 17.30 8.73
C PRO A 397 -22.26 17.28 7.39
N TYR A 398 -22.06 16.23 6.59
CA TYR A 398 -22.67 16.12 5.25
C TYR A 398 -24.20 16.21 5.29
N GLU A 399 -24.84 15.69 6.35
CA GLU A 399 -26.30 15.75 6.52
C GLU A 399 -26.87 17.16 6.67
N GLN A 400 -26.04 18.17 6.93
CA GLN A 400 -26.45 19.58 6.94
C GLN A 400 -26.50 20.18 5.54
N ILE A 401 -25.81 19.57 4.57
CA ILE A 401 -25.81 20.01 3.17
C ILE A 401 -27.12 19.58 2.52
N GLU A 402 -27.82 20.52 1.90
CA GLU A 402 -28.99 20.25 1.06
C GLU A 402 -28.53 19.84 -0.36
N ARG A 403 -27.64 20.65 -0.94
CA ARG A 403 -27.02 20.44 -2.25
C ARG A 403 -25.79 21.33 -2.41
N PHE A 404 -24.98 21.07 -3.42
CA PHE A 404 -24.02 22.05 -3.91
C PHE A 404 -24.72 23.08 -4.81
N ALA A 405 -24.16 24.27 -4.89
CA ALA A 405 -24.65 25.42 -5.63
C ALA A 405 -23.48 26.18 -6.25
N ALA A 406 -23.77 27.23 -7.03
CA ALA A 406 -22.75 27.98 -7.77
C ALA A 406 -21.59 28.46 -6.89
N GLU A 407 -21.86 28.97 -5.69
CA GLU A 407 -20.86 29.56 -4.80
C GLU A 407 -20.28 28.60 -3.74
N GLY A 408 -20.77 27.36 -3.63
CA GLY A 408 -20.33 26.40 -2.61
C GLY A 408 -21.40 25.39 -2.17
N ALA A 409 -21.41 25.02 -0.89
CA ALA A 409 -22.41 24.10 -0.33
C ALA A 409 -23.58 24.88 0.29
N LEU A 410 -24.80 24.65 -0.21
CA LEU A 410 -26.04 25.16 0.39
C LEU A 410 -26.46 24.22 1.52
N LEU A 411 -26.60 24.78 2.72
CA LEU A 411 -27.08 24.06 3.89
C LEU A 411 -28.61 24.09 3.97
N LYS A 412 -29.19 23.12 4.68
CA LYS A 412 -30.64 22.98 4.87
C LYS A 412 -31.30 24.13 5.63
N ASP A 413 -30.51 24.95 6.32
CA ASP A 413 -30.98 26.17 6.99
C ASP A 413 -30.97 27.40 6.07
N GLY A 414 -30.56 27.23 4.81
CA GLY A 414 -30.46 28.30 3.81
C GLY A 414 -29.10 29.00 3.76
N THR A 415 -28.18 28.69 4.67
CA THR A 415 -26.83 29.26 4.68
C THR A 415 -25.97 28.65 3.58
N VAL A 416 -25.09 29.44 2.95
CA VAL A 416 -24.10 28.93 2.00
C VAL A 416 -22.73 28.89 2.68
N VAL A 417 -22.07 27.72 2.64
CA VAL A 417 -20.65 27.58 2.96
C VAL A 417 -19.88 27.73 1.65
N PRO A 418 -19.21 28.87 1.44
CA PRO A 418 -18.73 29.18 0.11
C PRO A 418 -17.35 28.55 -0.15
N ALA A 419 -17.10 28.20 -1.40
CA ALA A 419 -15.90 27.48 -1.82
C ALA A 419 -15.42 27.95 -3.19
N ASP A 420 -14.12 27.90 -3.41
CA ASP A 420 -13.50 28.09 -4.72
C ASP A 420 -12.98 26.74 -5.26
N LEU A 421 -12.71 25.80 -4.34
CA LEU A 421 -12.26 24.44 -4.60
C LEU A 421 -13.15 23.43 -3.87
N ILE A 422 -13.53 22.35 -4.55
CA ILE A 422 -14.06 21.13 -3.93
C ILE A 422 -13.10 19.98 -4.25
N VAL A 423 -12.53 19.37 -3.22
CA VAL A 423 -11.71 18.16 -3.34
C VAL A 423 -12.55 16.94 -2.98
N LEU A 424 -12.73 16.01 -3.91
CA LEU A 424 -13.34 14.72 -3.67
C LEU A 424 -12.28 13.76 -3.12
N ALA A 425 -12.21 13.64 -1.79
CA ALA A 425 -11.36 12.68 -1.09
C ALA A 425 -12.15 11.40 -0.77
N THR A 426 -12.79 10.86 -1.81
CA THR A 426 -13.88 9.86 -1.74
C THR A 426 -13.41 8.43 -1.95
N GLY A 427 -12.10 8.22 -2.13
CA GLY A 427 -11.47 6.91 -2.24
C GLY A 427 -11.41 6.41 -3.68
N TYR A 428 -11.23 5.10 -3.82
CA TYR A 428 -10.99 4.43 -5.09
C TYR A 428 -11.81 3.15 -5.15
N PHE A 429 -12.00 2.61 -6.36
CA PHE A 429 -12.62 1.30 -6.59
C PHE A 429 -11.62 0.15 -6.51
#